data_AF-A0A0C3AVG6-F1
#
_entry.id   AF-A0A0C3AVG6-F1
#
_cell.length_a   1.000
_cell.length_b   1.000
_cell.length_c   1.000
_cell.angle_alpha   90.00
_cell.angle_beta   90.00
_cell.angle_gamma   90.00
#
_symmetry.space_group_name_H-M   'P 1'
#
loop_
_entity.id
_entity.type
_entity.pdbx_description
1 polymer ?
#
loop_
_entity_poly.entity_id
_entity_poly.type
_entity_poly.pdbx_seq_one_letter_code
_entity_poly.pdbx_strand_id
1 'polypeptide(L)' 'MKEARSEGTMVLDAKDPVVAEDIKEEDMMAMMGFAGFGSTKGQAVEGNQEGAVKINQQRTWRQYMNRKGGFNRPLEKVK' A
#
# COMPACT_ATOMS: atom_id res chain seq x y z
N MET A 1 -34.72 -14.77 -48.41
CA MET A 1 -34.48 -15.72 -47.30
C MET A 1 -32.97 -15.92 -47.15
N LYS A 2 -32.47 -15.72 -45.92
CA LYS A 2 -31.28 -16.36 -45.30
C LYS A 2 -29.91 -16.07 -45.94
N GLU A 3 -28.83 -15.80 -45.21
CA GLU A 3 -28.55 -15.81 -43.77
C GLU A 3 -27.21 -15.11 -43.56
N ALA A 4 -27.05 -14.53 -42.39
CA ALA A 4 -25.86 -13.87 -41.90
C ALA A 4 -24.70 -14.84 -41.70
N ARG A 5 -23.47 -14.36 -41.91
CA ARG A 5 -22.31 -14.83 -41.13
C ARG A 5 -21.33 -13.69 -40.91
N SER A 6 -21.53 -13.01 -39.80
CA SER A 6 -20.58 -12.08 -39.19
C SER A 6 -19.56 -12.91 -38.40
N GLU A 7 -18.30 -12.91 -38.81
CA GLU A 7 -17.20 -13.36 -37.96
C GLU A 7 -16.15 -12.23 -37.96
N GLY A 8 -15.77 -11.85 -36.74
CA GLY A 8 -15.34 -10.50 -36.38
C GLY A 8 -14.00 -10.06 -36.96
N THR A 9 -13.97 -8.81 -37.41
CA THR A 9 -12.75 -8.03 -37.56
C THR A 9 -12.10 -7.90 -36.18
N MET A 10 -10.97 -8.58 -35.96
CA MET A 10 -10.03 -8.17 -34.92
C MET A 10 -9.47 -6.83 -35.37
N VAL A 11 -10.08 -5.75 -34.88
CA VAL A 11 -9.48 -4.42 -34.94
C VAL A 11 -8.35 -4.46 -33.91
N LEU A 12 -7.16 -4.78 -34.38
CA LEU A 12 -5.94 -4.42 -33.67
C LEU A 12 -5.98 -2.89 -33.65
N ASP A 13 -6.25 -2.30 -32.49
CA ASP A 13 -6.16 -0.86 -32.30
C ASP A 13 -4.74 -0.43 -32.71
N ALA A 14 -4.66 0.10 -33.92
CA ALA A 14 -3.50 0.76 -34.48
C ALA A 14 -3.31 2.07 -33.70
N LYS A 15 -2.78 1.94 -32.49
CA LYS A 15 -2.26 3.04 -31.69
C LYS A 15 -0.76 2.80 -31.55
N ASP A 16 -0.04 3.54 -32.38
CA ASP A 16 1.40 3.75 -32.44
C ASP A 16 2.22 2.61 -33.08
N PRO A 17 3.00 2.89 -34.15
CA PRO A 17 4.06 1.97 -34.53
C PRO A 17 5.06 1.93 -33.38
N VAL A 18 5.19 0.79 -32.71
CA VAL A 18 6.41 0.46 -31.97
C VAL A 18 7.54 0.40 -33.00
N VAL A 19 8.18 1.55 -33.20
CA VAL A 19 9.44 1.68 -33.95
C VAL A 19 10.48 0.87 -33.18
N ALA A 20 10.58 -0.40 -33.53
CA ALA A 20 11.51 -1.37 -32.95
C ALA A 20 12.93 -1.25 -33.54
N GLU A 21 13.31 -0.07 -34.04
CA GLU A 21 14.59 0.13 -34.75
C GLU A 21 15.55 1.11 -34.08
N ASP A 22 15.18 1.74 -32.95
CA ASP A 22 16.08 2.70 -32.28
C ASP A 22 16.06 2.65 -30.74
N ILE A 23 15.62 1.55 -30.11
CA ILE A 23 15.88 1.37 -28.67
C ILE A 23 17.33 0.89 -28.54
N LYS A 24 18.24 1.85 -28.42
CA LYS A 24 19.65 1.58 -28.11
C LYS A 24 19.70 0.74 -26.83
N GLU A 25 20.59 -0.26 -26.79
CA GLU A 25 20.76 -1.12 -25.61
C GLU A 25 20.91 -0.32 -24.31
N GLU A 26 21.50 0.87 -24.40
CA GLU A 26 21.64 1.84 -23.31
C GLU A 26 20.28 2.32 -22.75
N ASP A 27 19.30 2.61 -23.60
CA ASP A 27 17.96 3.03 -23.17
C ASP A 27 17.20 1.87 -22.53
N MET A 28 17.39 0.65 -23.03
CA MET A 28 16.81 -0.56 -22.43
C MET A 28 17.45 -0.87 -21.07
N MET A 29 18.77 -0.69 -20.93
CA MET A 29 19.48 -0.81 -19.66
C MET A 29 19.06 0.27 -18.66
N ALA A 30 18.80 1.50 -19.11
CA ALA A 30 18.31 2.58 -18.27
C ALA A 30 16.87 2.33 -17.78
N MET A 31 15.98 1.86 -18.65
CA MET A 31 14.60 1.51 -18.30
C MET A 31 14.52 0.37 -17.28
N MET A 32 15.42 -0.62 -17.38
CA MET A 32 15.51 -1.73 -16.42
C MET A 32 16.26 -1.35 -15.12
N GLY A 33 16.76 -0.12 -15.01
CA GLY A 33 17.41 0.40 -13.81
C GLY A 33 18.90 0.05 -13.66
N PHE A 34 19.56 -0.44 -14.72
CA PHE A 34 20.99 -0.77 -14.71
C PHE A 34 21.92 0.43 -14.93
N ALA A 35 21.41 1.56 -15.42
CA ALA A 35 22.21 2.73 -15.74
C ALA A 35 22.65 3.57 -14.51
N GLY A 36 22.12 3.31 -13.31
CA GLY A 36 22.56 4.00 -12.09
C GLY A 36 21.85 3.57 -10.81
N PHE A 37 22.60 3.47 -9.71
CA PHE A 37 22.08 3.13 -8.38
C PHE A 37 21.66 4.40 -7.62
N GLY A 38 20.37 4.69 -7.60
CA GLY A 38 19.77 5.70 -6.71
C GLY A 38 19.43 5.10 -5.33
N SER A 39 19.31 5.94 -4.30
CA SER A 39 18.86 5.52 -2.97
C SER A 39 17.55 6.21 -2.60
N THR A 40 16.59 5.46 -2.04
CA THR A 40 15.34 6.00 -1.49
C THR A 40 15.48 6.48 -0.04
N LYS A 41 16.72 6.59 0.48
CA LYS A 41 16.98 7.00 1.87
C LYS A 41 16.41 8.40 2.14
N GLY A 42 15.43 8.47 3.05
CA GLY A 42 14.79 9.73 3.45
C GLY A 42 13.69 10.22 2.50
N GLN A 43 13.38 9.47 1.43
CA GLN A 43 12.25 9.76 0.54
C GLN A 43 11.02 8.97 0.99
N ALA A 44 9.86 9.60 0.93
CA ALA A 44 8.59 8.91 1.17
C ALA A 44 8.27 8.03 -0.06
N VAL A 45 8.10 6.73 0.16
CA VAL A 45 7.69 5.77 -0.88
C VAL A 45 6.21 5.44 -0.66
N GLU A 46 5.41 5.63 -1.71
CA GLU A 46 3.98 5.29 -1.69
C GLU A 46 3.80 3.79 -1.40
N GLY A 47 2.92 3.46 -0.44
CA GLY A 47 2.73 2.09 0.04
C GLY A 47 3.60 1.65 1.22
N ASN A 48 4.65 2.41 1.60
CA ASN A 48 5.49 2.13 2.79
C ASN A 48 5.11 3.00 4.02
N GLN A 49 3.91 3.57 4.02
CA GLN A 49 3.45 4.51 5.05
C GLN A 49 2.78 3.79 6.23
N GLU A 50 2.33 2.56 5.99
CA GLU A 50 1.55 1.80 6.95
C GLU A 50 2.46 1.00 7.90
N GLY A 51 2.24 1.19 9.20
CA GLY A 51 2.92 0.44 10.25
C GLY A 51 1.97 0.23 11.42
N ALA A 52 2.01 -0.95 12.02
CA ALA A 52 1.22 -1.27 13.20
C ALA A 52 2.11 -1.38 14.44
N VAL A 53 1.63 -0.84 15.56
CA VAL A 53 2.31 -0.96 16.86
C VAL A 53 1.45 -1.80 17.80
N LYS A 54 2.05 -2.85 18.38
CA LYS A 54 1.42 -3.65 19.43
C LYS A 54 1.57 -2.95 20.78
N ILE A 55 0.52 -2.28 21.24
CA ILE A 55 0.49 -1.64 22.56
C ILE A 55 -0.12 -2.63 23.57
N ASN A 56 0.71 -3.19 24.44
CA ASN A 56 0.24 -4.01 25.56
C ASN A 56 -0.12 -3.08 26.74
N GLN A 57 -1.40 -2.87 26.99
CA GLN A 57 -1.85 -2.15 28.18
C GLN A 57 -1.69 -3.05 29.41
N GLN A 58 -0.95 -2.57 30.41
CA GLN A 58 -0.84 -3.29 31.68
C GLN A 58 -2.17 -3.22 32.41
N ARG A 59 -2.68 -4.37 32.82
CA ARG A 59 -3.95 -4.46 33.54
C ARG A 59 -3.70 -4.04 34.99
N THR A 60 -4.16 -2.85 35.39
CA THR A 60 -4.11 -2.46 36.81
C THR A 60 -5.40 -2.83 37.54
N TRP A 61 -5.25 -3.19 38.81
CA TRP A 61 -6.34 -3.62 39.67
C TRP A 61 -6.94 -2.38 40.35
N ARG A 62 -8.25 -2.42 40.60
CA ARG A 62 -8.93 -1.33 41.29
C ARG A 62 -9.15 -1.74 42.73
N GLN A 63 -8.61 -0.96 43.66
CA GLN A 63 -8.85 -1.16 45.07
C GLN A 63 -10.29 -0.78 45.39
N TYR A 64 -11.11 -1.75 45.75
CA TYR A 64 -12.51 -1.52 46.11
C TYR A 64 -12.70 -1.36 47.62
N MET A 65 -12.03 -2.20 48.40
CA MET A 65 -12.11 -2.18 49.86
C MET A 65 -11.25 -1.07 50.44
N ASN A 66 -11.74 -0.43 51.51
CA ASN A 66 -11.06 0.61 52.29
C ASN A 66 -10.69 1.87 51.49
N ARG A 67 -11.50 2.23 50.49
CA ARG A 67 -11.35 3.51 49.78
C ARG A 67 -11.82 4.68 50.64
N LYS A 68 -11.05 5.77 50.66
CA LYS A 68 -11.47 7.05 51.25
C LYS A 68 -12.69 7.57 50.47
N GLY A 69 -13.85 7.68 51.13
CA GLY A 69 -15.08 8.23 50.52
C GLY A 69 -16.22 7.24 50.25
N GLY A 70 -16.11 5.98 50.70
CA GLY A 70 -17.24 5.03 50.73
C GLY A 70 -17.52 4.28 49.41
N PHE A 71 -18.42 3.29 49.51
CA PHE A 71 -18.73 2.28 48.50
C PHE A 71 -19.39 2.85 47.21
N ASN A 72 -20.14 3.95 47.32
CA ASN A 72 -20.91 4.56 46.22
C ASN A 72 -20.17 5.68 45.45
N ARG A 73 -18.88 5.91 45.71
CA ARG A 73 -18.11 6.96 45.02
C ARG A 73 -17.42 6.40 43.77
N PRO A 74 -17.37 7.14 42.64
CA PRO A 74 -16.73 6.67 41.41
C PRO A 74 -15.33 6.14 41.66
N LEU A 75 -15.03 4.99 41.08
CA LEU A 75 -13.77 4.30 41.25
C LEU A 75 -12.66 5.04 40.47
N GLU A 76 -11.46 5.16 41.03
CA GLU A 76 -10.37 5.90 40.38
C GLU A 76 -10.02 5.24 39.04
N LYS A 77 -9.53 6.04 38.09
CA LYS A 77 -9.11 5.54 36.79
C LYS A 77 -7.84 4.72 37.00
N VAL A 78 -7.91 3.47 36.56
CA VAL A 78 -6.80 2.53 36.35
C VAL A 78 -5.75 3.27 35.53
N LYS A 79 -4.58 3.53 36.12
CA LYS A 79 -3.42 4.05 35.38
C LYS A 79 -2.88 2.97 34.46
#